data_AF-A0A1Y1JTQ2-F1
#
_entry.id   AF-A0A1Y1JTQ2-F1
#
_cell.length_a   1.000
_cell.length_b   1.000
_cell.length_c   1.000
_cell.angle_alpha   90.00
_cell.angle_beta   90.00
_cell.angle_gamma   90.00
#
_symmetry.space_group_name_H-M   'P 1'
#
loop_
_entity.id
_entity.type
_entity.pdbx_description
1 polymer ?
#
loop_
_entity_poly.entity_id
_entity_poly.type
_entity_poly.pdbx_seq_one_letter_code
_entity_poly.pdbx_strand_id
1 'polypeptide(L)'
;MGLKAAAEELNLPVPSLHCDSTYIKSITNRVSTSQVATNCDSLTGFGTIPTDLYACCYNIRPLDINISIFSFKSNLLTTSAGMKDAIISSLCDMRDILIQCNN
;
A
#
# COMPACT_ATOMS: atom_id res chain seq x y z
N MET A 1 -14.04 -10.94 -4.60
CA MET A 1 -14.54 -11.31 -3.26
C MET A 1 -16.05 -11.53 -3.23
N GLY A 2 -16.90 -10.57 -3.65
CA GLY A 2 -18.36 -10.74 -3.58
C GLY A 2 -18.92 -11.99 -4.29
N LEU A 3 -18.45 -12.29 -5.50
CA LEU A 3 -18.87 -13.49 -6.24
C LEU A 3 -18.49 -14.80 -5.55
N LYS A 4 -17.31 -14.86 -4.93
CA LYS A 4 -16.87 -16.01 -4.12
C LYS A 4 -17.81 -16.21 -2.93
N ALA A 5 -18.05 -15.13 -2.17
CA ALA A 5 -18.92 -15.17 -1.01
C ALA A 5 -20.36 -15.59 -1.37
N ALA A 6 -20.90 -15.07 -2.47
CA ALA A 6 -22.23 -15.45 -2.95
C ALA A 6 -22.31 -16.93 -3.36
N ALA A 7 -21.28 -17.49 -4.01
CA ALA A 7 -21.24 -18.91 -4.34
C ALA A 7 -21.20 -19.77 -3.07
N GLU A 8 -20.40 -19.39 -2.08
CA GLU A 8 -20.31 -20.06 -0.78
C GLU A 8 -21.66 -20.00 -0.03
N GLU A 9 -22.31 -18.83 0.02
CA GLU A 9 -23.60 -18.63 0.68
C GLU A 9 -24.71 -19.49 0.04
N LEU A 10 -24.71 -19.61 -1.29
CA LEU A 10 -25.68 -20.41 -2.03
C LEU A 10 -25.30 -21.90 -2.14
N ASN A 11 -24.23 -22.35 -1.47
CA ASN A 11 -23.69 -23.71 -1.58
C ASN A 11 -23.40 -24.14 -3.04
N LEU A 12 -23.01 -23.19 -3.88
CA LEU A 12 -22.59 -23.42 -5.25
C LEU A 12 -21.07 -23.68 -5.30
N PRO A 13 -20.57 -24.44 -6.31
CA PRO A 13 -19.14 -24.55 -6.53
C PRO A 13 -18.50 -23.17 -6.73
N VAL A 14 -17.46 -22.87 -5.95
CA VAL A 14 -16.69 -21.65 -6.14
C VAL A 14 -15.99 -21.70 -7.51
N PRO A 15 -16.10 -20.64 -8.35
CA PRO A 15 -15.43 -20.59 -9.63
C PRO A 15 -13.92 -20.85 -9.51
N SER A 16 -13.37 -21.68 -10.40
CA SER A 16 -11.95 -22.07 -10.40
C SER A 16 -11.00 -20.88 -10.49
N LEU A 17 -11.46 -19.75 -11.03
CA LEU A 17 -10.77 -18.46 -11.01
C LEU A 17 -10.25 -18.09 -9.62
N HIS A 18 -11.00 -18.38 -8.55
CA HIS A 18 -10.59 -18.04 -7.19
C HIS A 18 -9.45 -18.88 -6.64
N CYS A 19 -9.09 -19.97 -7.31
CA CYS A 19 -7.93 -20.81 -7.03
C CYS A 19 -6.78 -20.56 -8.01
N ASP A 20 -6.99 -19.73 -9.03
CA ASP A 20 -5.97 -19.41 -10.02
C ASP A 20 -4.80 -18.64 -9.40
N SER A 21 -3.57 -19.04 -9.70
CA SER A 21 -2.37 -18.41 -9.13
C SER A 21 -2.26 -16.91 -9.47
N THR A 22 -2.77 -16.49 -10.61
CA THR A 22 -2.83 -15.08 -11.05
C THR A 22 -3.85 -14.31 -10.22
N TYR A 23 -5.02 -14.92 -9.95
CA TYR A 23 -6.00 -14.32 -9.06
C TYR A 23 -5.42 -14.11 -7.66
N ILE A 24 -4.78 -15.14 -7.08
CA ILE A 24 -4.13 -15.05 -5.76
C ILE A 24 -3.07 -13.95 -5.74
N LYS A 25 -2.21 -13.87 -6.77
CA LYS A 25 -1.23 -12.78 -6.90
C LYS A 25 -1.89 -11.41 -6.98
N SER A 26 -2.99 -11.27 -7.71
CA SER A 26 -3.68 -9.98 -7.89
C SER A 26 -4.29 -9.42 -6.61
N ILE A 27 -4.67 -10.28 -5.66
CA ILE A 27 -5.24 -9.88 -4.36
C ILE A 27 -4.21 -9.82 -3.22
N THR A 28 -2.97 -10.27 -3.47
CA THR A 28 -1.88 -10.25 -2.49
C THR A 28 -1.06 -8.96 -2.67
N ASN A 29 -1.40 -7.94 -1.90
CA ASN A 29 -0.73 -6.65 -1.97
C ASN A 29 0.58 -6.64 -1.16
N ARG A 30 1.73 -6.51 -1.84
CA ARG A 30 3.05 -6.28 -1.21
C ARG A 30 3.20 -4.87 -0.64
N VAL A 31 2.40 -3.93 -1.14
CA VAL A 31 2.31 -2.57 -0.62
C VAL A 31 0.83 -2.27 -0.47
N SER A 32 0.38 -2.09 0.76
CA SER A 32 -0.98 -1.68 1.09
C SER A 32 -0.94 -0.20 1.46
N THR A 33 -1.75 0.63 0.78
CA THR A 33 -1.74 2.08 1.00
C THR A 33 -3.12 2.62 1.35
N SER A 34 -3.14 3.72 2.10
CA SER A 34 -4.36 4.52 2.27
C SER A 34 -4.02 5.99 2.45
N GLN A 35 -4.90 6.85 1.93
CA GLN A 35 -4.87 8.27 2.22
C GLN A 35 -5.86 8.57 3.36
N VAL A 36 -5.40 9.25 4.39
CA VAL A 36 -6.22 9.73 5.50
C VAL A 36 -6.14 11.25 5.52
N ALA A 37 -7.00 11.88 4.72
CA ALA A 37 -7.04 13.34 4.60
C ALA A 37 -7.60 13.95 5.89
N THR A 38 -6.81 14.80 6.54
CA THR A 38 -7.23 15.49 7.77
C THR A 38 -6.47 16.80 7.94
N ASN A 39 -7.14 17.78 8.55
CA ASN A 39 -6.54 19.08 8.89
C ASN A 39 -5.69 19.00 10.17
N CYS A 40 -5.82 17.91 10.94
CA CYS A 40 -4.99 17.68 12.13
C CYS A 40 -3.62 17.16 11.72
N ASP A 41 -2.59 17.57 12.47
CA ASP A 41 -1.27 16.97 12.36
C ASP A 41 -1.25 15.61 13.07
N SER A 42 -1.89 14.62 12.43
CA SER A 42 -2.04 13.27 12.98
C SER A 42 -1.39 12.23 12.08
N LEU A 43 -0.78 11.24 12.72
CA LEU A 43 -0.24 10.06 12.08
C LEU A 43 -1.23 8.90 12.23
N THR A 44 -1.86 8.49 11.13
CA THR A 44 -2.72 7.29 11.11
C THR A 44 -1.93 6.15 10.52
N GLY A 45 -2.07 4.95 11.09
CA GLY A 45 -1.36 3.77 10.65
C GLY A 45 -2.15 2.51 10.88
N PHE A 46 -1.91 1.50 10.05
CA PHE A 46 -2.41 0.15 10.27
C PHE A 46 -1.27 -0.85 10.12
N GLY A 47 -1.28 -1.85 10.99
CA GLY A 47 -0.50 -3.07 10.79
C GLY A 47 -1.18 -3.95 9.75
N THR A 48 -0.41 -4.82 9.15
CA THR A 48 -0.86 -5.79 8.15
C THR A 48 -0.63 -7.21 8.68
N ILE A 49 -1.34 -8.21 8.16
CA ILE A 49 -1.23 -9.60 8.63
C ILE A 49 -0.07 -10.34 7.94
N PRO A 50 0.11 -10.29 6.60
CA PRO A 50 1.30 -10.86 5.97
C PRO A 50 2.59 -10.15 6.39
N THR A 51 3.61 -10.93 6.75
CA THR A 51 4.87 -10.41 7.27
C THR A 51 5.82 -9.88 6.19
N ASP A 52 5.45 -9.96 4.91
CA ASP A 52 6.29 -9.61 3.76
C ASP A 52 5.83 -8.39 2.96
N LEU A 53 5.07 -7.51 3.59
CA LEU A 53 4.50 -6.34 2.93
C LEU A 53 4.73 -5.04 3.71
N TYR A 54 4.60 -3.93 2.97
CA TYR A 54 4.57 -2.58 3.53
C TYR A 54 3.14 -2.09 3.71
N ALA A 55 2.83 -1.51 4.87
CA ALA A 55 1.62 -0.72 5.05
C ALA A 55 1.99 0.76 5.16
N CYS A 56 1.47 1.57 4.23
CA CYS A 56 1.77 3.00 4.14
C CYS A 56 0.49 3.83 4.25
N CYS A 57 0.45 4.76 5.19
CA CYS A 57 -0.66 5.71 5.31
C CYS A 57 -0.13 7.12 5.14
N TYR A 58 -0.85 7.97 4.42
CA TYR A 58 -0.40 9.33 4.20
C TYR A 58 -1.51 10.38 4.31
N ASN A 59 -1.13 11.57 4.78
CA ASN A 59 -1.96 12.76 4.81
C ASN A 59 -1.24 13.88 4.05
N ILE A 60 -1.80 14.30 2.92
CA ILE A 60 -1.27 15.38 2.08
C ILE A 60 -1.79 16.70 2.63
N ARG A 61 -0.88 17.60 2.96
CA ARG A 61 -1.17 18.94 3.47
C ARG A 61 -0.66 19.99 2.48
N PRO A 62 -1.00 21.28 2.64
CA PRO A 62 -0.62 22.30 1.68
C PRO A 62 0.90 22.47 1.47
N LEU A 63 1.72 22.16 2.48
CA LEU A 63 3.17 22.40 2.46
C LEU A 63 4.03 21.15 2.70
N ASP A 64 3.43 20.04 3.15
CA ASP A 64 4.14 18.81 3.51
C ASP A 64 3.21 17.59 3.38
N ILE A 65 3.78 16.40 3.65
CA ILE A 65 3.05 15.14 3.63
C ILE A 65 3.48 14.34 4.87
N ASN A 66 2.52 13.98 5.71
CA ASN A 66 2.76 13.01 6.78
C ASN A 66 2.66 11.60 6.20
N ILE A 67 3.67 10.76 6.44
CA ILE A 67 3.69 9.36 5.96
C ILE A 67 4.06 8.42 7.11
N SER A 68 3.17 7.47 7.39
CA SER A 68 3.40 6.35 8.30
C SER A 68 3.80 5.12 7.49
N ILE A 69 4.89 4.45 7.87
CA ILE A 69 5.38 3.25 7.16
C ILE A 69 5.59 2.12 8.15
N PHE A 70 4.88 1.02 7.92
CA PHE A 70 5.00 -0.20 8.71
C PHE A 70 5.62 -1.32 7.85
N SER A 71 6.60 -2.00 8.42
CA SER A 71 7.15 -3.26 7.92
C SER A 71 7.41 -4.20 9.11
N PHE A 72 7.50 -5.50 8.85
CA PHE A 72 7.80 -6.46 9.90
C PHE A 72 9.31 -6.62 10.09
N LYS A 73 9.78 -6.48 11.33
CA LYS A 73 11.20 -6.69 11.69
C LYS A 73 11.71 -8.10 11.36
N SER A 74 10.82 -9.09 11.38
CA SER A 74 11.15 -10.49 11.05
C SER A 74 11.46 -10.70 9.57
N ASN A 75 11.13 -9.76 8.70
CA ASN A 75 11.41 -9.85 7.28
C ASN A 75 12.65 -9.01 6.92
N LEU A 76 13.74 -9.70 6.59
CA LEU A 76 15.02 -9.07 6.26
C LEU A 76 15.03 -8.36 4.89
N LEU A 77 14.04 -8.62 4.04
CA LEU A 77 13.90 -7.99 2.72
C LEU A 77 13.13 -6.66 2.78
N THR A 78 12.45 -6.37 3.89
CA THR A 78 11.61 -5.17 4.03
C THR A 78 12.03 -4.32 5.21
N THR A 79 12.29 -3.03 5.00
CA THR A 79 12.58 -2.09 6.10
C THR A 79 11.80 -0.78 5.93
N SER A 80 11.14 -0.32 6.99
CA SER A 80 10.49 1.00 6.97
C SER A 80 11.46 2.13 6.61
N ALA A 81 12.73 2.03 7.05
CA ALA A 81 13.75 3.01 6.72
C ALA A 81 14.07 3.04 5.22
N GLY A 82 14.30 1.87 4.60
CA GLY A 82 14.56 1.79 3.16
C GLY A 82 13.37 2.26 2.32
N MET A 83 12.14 1.91 2.73
CA MET A 83 10.94 2.41 2.07
C MET A 83 10.77 3.92 2.21
N LYS A 84 11.09 4.49 3.37
CA LYS A 84 11.09 5.95 3.61
C LYS A 84 12.06 6.66 2.66
N ASP A 85 13.30 6.17 2.56
CA ASP A 85 14.30 6.76 1.66
C ASP A 85 13.86 6.67 0.19
N ALA A 86 13.32 5.52 -0.23
CA ALA A 86 12.81 5.32 -1.58
C ALA A 86 11.65 6.28 -1.92
N ILE A 87 10.71 6.50 -0.99
CA ILE A 87 9.60 7.45 -1.18
C ILE A 87 10.13 8.88 -1.34
N ILE A 88 11.05 9.32 -0.46
CA ILE A 88 11.60 10.68 -0.51
C ILE A 88 12.33 10.91 -1.84
N SER A 89 13.21 9.99 -2.26
CA SER A 89 13.92 10.11 -3.53
C SER A 89 12.94 10.15 -4.70
N SER A 90 11.94 9.27 -4.74
CA SER A 90 10.95 9.25 -5.82
C SER A 90 10.17 10.57 -5.92
N LEU A 91 9.76 11.15 -4.79
CA LEU A 91 9.04 12.42 -4.76
C LEU A 91 9.93 13.59 -5.25
N CYS A 92 11.19 13.61 -4.84
CA CYS A 92 12.17 14.60 -5.32
C CYS A 92 12.42 14.45 -6.82
N ASP A 93 12.63 13.23 -7.31
CA ASP A 93 12.86 12.97 -8.74
C ASP A 93 11.67 13.40 -9.59
N MET A 94 10.44 13.07 -9.17
CA MET A 94 9.22 13.52 -9.84
C MET A 94 9.09 15.05 -9.88
N ARG A 95 9.43 15.74 -8.78
CA ARG A 95 9.46 17.21 -8.73
C ARG A 95 10.48 17.76 -9.72
N ASP A 96 11.69 17.21 -9.74
CA ASP A 96 12.79 17.74 -10.55
C ASP A 96 12.51 17.56 -12.04
N ILE A 97 11.91 16.44 -12.45
CA ILE A 97 11.43 16.22 -13.83
C ILE A 97 10.39 17.29 -14.21
N LEU A 98 9.42 17.58 -13.34
CA LEU A 98 8.39 18.59 -13.62
C LEU A 98 8.98 20.01 -13.73
N ILE A 99 9.97 20.35 -12.91
CA ILE A 99 10.67 21.64 -12.99
C ILE A 99 11.47 21.74 -14.29
N GLN A 100 12.16 20.67 -14.69
CA GLN A 100 12.95 20.64 -15.93
C GLN A 100 12.06 20.79 -17.18
N CYS A 101 10.90 20.13 -17.23
CA CYS A 101 9.98 20.20 -18.36
C CYS A 101 9.27 21.55 -18.52
N ASN A 102 9.25 22.38 -17.48
CA ASN A 102 8.63 23.71 -17.49
C ASN A 102 9.61 24.84 -17.85
N ASN A 103 10.87 24.52 -18.15
CA ASN A 103 11.87 25.43 -18.70
C ASN A 103 12.10 25.15 -20.18
#